data_AF-A0A1J7JR28-F1
#
_entry.id   AF-A0A1J7JR28-F1
#
_cell.length_a   1.000
_cell.length_b   1.000
_cell.length_c   1.000
_cell.angle_alpha   90.00
_cell.angle_beta   90.00
_cell.angle_gamma   90.00
#
_symmetry.space_group_name_H-M   'P 1'
#
loop_
_entity.id
_entity.type
_entity.pdbx_description
1 polymer ?
#
loop_
_entity_poly.entity_id
_entity_poly.type
_entity_poly.pdbx_seq_one_letter_code
_entity_poly.pdbx_strand_id
1 'polypeptide(L)'
;MENITQYFLDLPKPTGDVLEAINVFGQVAAGPCRETLTGPFELCTITWCEFTKGLPSSVSASYSTYLSAVTSFRKAKGATMSILATSCPILWGYPDAAQHEWIKIAWSHADCYTKAHLQTSNAGAITGSSAPYKTRTDSMTTTSATFFIM
;
A
#
# COMPACT_ATOMS: atom_id res chain seq x y z
N MET A 1 7.11 18.92 -26.87
CA MET A 1 6.40 19.34 -25.63
C MET A 1 5.81 18.10 -25.00
N GLU A 2 5.98 17.95 -23.70
CA GLU A 2 5.36 16.88 -22.93
C GLU A 2 3.87 17.20 -22.72
N ASN A 3 2.98 16.23 -22.98
CA ASN A 3 1.55 16.42 -22.72
C ASN A 3 1.24 16.00 -21.29
N ILE A 4 1.10 16.98 -20.38
CA ILE A 4 0.83 16.74 -18.97
C ILE A 4 -0.48 15.98 -18.76
N THR A 5 -1.53 16.32 -19.51
CA THR A 5 -2.85 15.69 -19.40
C THR A 5 -2.79 14.17 -19.62
N GLN A 6 -1.87 13.72 -20.47
CA GLN A 6 -1.70 12.29 -20.76
C GLN A 6 -1.38 11.48 -19.49
N TYR A 7 -0.63 12.04 -18.54
CA TYR A 7 -0.30 11.36 -17.28
C TYR A 7 -1.52 11.08 -16.39
N PHE A 8 -2.55 11.93 -16.48
CA PHE A 8 -3.79 11.77 -15.71
C PHE A 8 -4.77 10.82 -16.40
N LEU A 9 -4.69 10.74 -17.73
CA LEU A 9 -5.50 9.81 -18.54
C LEU A 9 -4.95 8.39 -18.49
N ASP A 10 -3.62 8.23 -18.56
CA ASP A 10 -2.95 6.93 -18.58
C ASP A 10 -2.78 6.32 -17.18
N LEU A 11 -3.05 7.08 -16.12
CA LEU A 11 -3.04 6.55 -14.76
C LEU A 11 -4.02 5.37 -14.68
N PRO A 12 -3.55 4.15 -14.32
CA PRO A 12 -4.45 3.02 -14.17
C PRO A 12 -5.53 3.34 -13.15
N LYS A 13 -6.80 3.28 -13.57
CA LYS A 13 -7.95 3.48 -12.69
C LYS A 13 -8.57 2.14 -12.34
N PRO A 14 -8.97 1.92 -11.07
CA PRO A 14 -9.74 0.75 -10.72
C PRO A 14 -11.12 0.84 -11.38
N THR A 15 -11.74 -0.30 -11.62
CA THR A 15 -13.09 -0.41 -12.19
C THR A 15 -13.90 -1.44 -11.42
N GLY A 16 -15.23 -1.43 -11.61
CA GLY A 16 -16.16 -2.35 -10.95
C GLY A 16 -16.02 -2.36 -9.42
N ASP A 17 -16.09 -3.55 -8.83
CA ASP A 17 -16.07 -3.77 -7.38
C ASP A 17 -14.82 -3.20 -6.69
N VAL A 18 -13.68 -3.10 -7.39
CA VAL A 18 -12.46 -2.50 -6.83
C VAL A 18 -12.64 -1.00 -6.63
N LEU A 19 -13.22 -0.32 -7.63
CA LEU A 19 -13.49 1.12 -7.54
C LEU A 19 -14.53 1.40 -6.45
N GLU A 20 -15.59 0.59 -6.39
CA GLU A 20 -16.62 0.70 -5.37
C GLU A 20 -16.03 0.52 -3.96
N ALA A 21 -15.23 -0.53 -3.74
CA ALA A 21 -14.59 -0.78 -2.47
C ALA A 21 -13.69 0.40 -2.03
N ILE A 22 -12.89 0.96 -2.94
CA ILE A 22 -12.03 2.13 -2.65
C ILE A 22 -12.87 3.34 -2.25
N ASN A 23 -13.96 3.60 -2.98
CA ASN A 23 -14.85 4.72 -2.68
C ASN A 23 -15.54 4.55 -1.31
N VAL A 24 -16.07 3.36 -1.02
CA VAL A 24 -16.71 3.05 0.27
C VAL A 24 -15.71 3.21 1.42
N PHE A 25 -14.51 2.65 1.28
CA PHE A 25 -13.46 2.79 2.28
C PHE A 25 -13.08 4.26 2.50
N GLY A 26 -12.89 5.02 1.43
CA GLY A 26 -12.57 6.44 1.51
C GLY A 26 -13.65 7.25 2.24
N GLN A 27 -14.93 6.97 1.97
CA GLN A 27 -16.05 7.61 2.66
C GLN A 27 -16.07 7.29 4.16
N VAL A 28 -15.91 6.01 4.52
CA VAL A 28 -15.89 5.56 5.92
C VAL A 28 -14.69 6.14 6.66
N ALA A 29 -13.50 6.08 6.06
CA ALA A 29 -12.26 6.58 6.65
C ALA A 29 -12.27 8.11 6.81
N ALA A 30 -12.92 8.83 5.89
CA ALA A 30 -13.07 10.28 5.99
C ALA A 30 -14.15 10.72 6.98
N GLY A 31 -15.12 9.87 7.31
CA GLY A 31 -16.30 10.20 8.12
C GLY A 31 -15.99 11.02 9.38
N PRO A 32 -15.17 10.50 10.31
CA PRO A 32 -14.84 11.21 11.56
C PRO A 32 -14.17 12.57 11.34
N CYS A 33 -13.31 12.66 10.32
CA CYS A 33 -12.65 13.92 9.99
C CYS A 33 -13.64 14.93 9.42
N ARG A 34 -14.55 14.51 8.53
CA ARG A 34 -15.53 15.39 7.88
C ARG A 34 -16.44 16.08 8.87
N GLU A 35 -16.73 15.44 10.01
CA GLU A 35 -17.52 16.02 11.10
C GLU A 35 -16.81 17.19 11.81
N THR A 36 -15.48 17.28 11.69
CA THR A 36 -14.64 18.30 12.34
C THR A 36 -14.21 19.42 11.41
N LEU A 37 -14.46 19.31 10.11
CA LEU A 37 -14.08 20.33 9.14
C LEU A 37 -14.93 21.59 9.33
N THR A 38 -14.26 22.73 9.49
CA THR A 38 -14.89 24.04 9.68
C THR A 38 -14.68 24.96 8.47
N GLY A 39 -13.69 24.66 7.62
CA GLY A 39 -13.32 25.46 6.46
C GLY A 39 -13.68 24.81 5.11
N PRO A 40 -13.98 25.61 4.06
CA PRO A 40 -14.30 25.10 2.72
C PRO A 40 -13.12 24.45 1.99
N PHE A 41 -11.90 24.58 2.53
CA PHE A 41 -10.66 24.05 1.93
C PHE A 41 -9.99 22.97 2.79
N GLU A 42 -10.60 22.59 3.91
CA GLU A 42 -10.04 21.53 4.74
C GLU A 42 -10.34 20.17 4.11
N LEU A 43 -9.32 19.33 4.02
CA LEU A 43 -9.41 17.99 3.43
C LEU A 43 -9.02 16.94 4.46
N CYS A 44 -9.70 15.79 4.39
CA CYS A 44 -9.38 14.67 5.26
C CYS A 44 -8.12 13.94 4.81
N THR A 45 -7.23 13.69 5.76
CA THR A 45 -6.12 12.77 5.54
C THR A 45 -6.60 11.35 5.80
N ILE A 46 -6.48 10.49 4.79
CA ILE A 46 -6.91 9.09 4.85
C ILE A 46 -5.68 8.18 4.79
N THR A 47 -5.62 7.20 5.69
CA THR A 47 -4.56 6.17 5.69
C THR A 47 -4.97 4.99 4.80
N TRP A 48 -4.65 5.08 3.50
CA TRP A 48 -5.05 4.07 2.51
C TRP A 48 -4.42 2.68 2.71
N CYS A 49 -3.37 2.54 3.52
CA CYS A 49 -2.75 1.24 3.80
C CYS A 49 -3.65 0.28 4.58
N GLU A 50 -4.67 0.79 5.28
CA GLU A 50 -5.61 -0.03 6.04
C GLU A 50 -6.68 -0.69 5.13
N PHE A 51 -6.77 -0.25 3.87
CA PHE A 51 -7.76 -0.72 2.90
C PHE A 51 -7.79 -2.25 2.77
N THR A 52 -6.63 -2.90 2.74
CA THR A 52 -6.53 -4.35 2.54
C THR A 52 -7.04 -5.17 3.72
N LYS A 53 -7.15 -4.59 4.92
CA LYS A 53 -7.64 -5.31 6.11
C LYS A 53 -9.13 -5.61 6.06
N GLY A 54 -9.90 -4.76 5.37
CA GLY A 54 -11.34 -4.90 5.19
C GLY A 54 -11.76 -5.35 3.79
N LEU A 55 -10.81 -5.68 2.91
CA LEU A 55 -11.10 -5.99 1.52
C LEU A 55 -11.76 -7.38 1.39
N PRO A 56 -12.94 -7.50 0.78
CA PRO A 56 -13.55 -8.80 0.53
C PRO A 56 -12.64 -9.70 -0.32
N SER A 57 -12.62 -11.00 -0.01
CA SER A 57 -11.80 -11.96 -0.75
C SER A 57 -12.13 -11.98 -2.24
N SER A 58 -13.39 -11.77 -2.61
CA SER A 58 -13.86 -11.66 -4.00
C SER A 58 -13.20 -10.52 -4.78
N VAL A 59 -12.76 -9.45 -4.11
CA VAL A 59 -12.18 -8.25 -4.74
C VAL A 59 -10.64 -8.29 -4.73
N SER A 60 -10.05 -9.15 -3.90
CA SER A 60 -8.60 -9.19 -3.64
C SER A 60 -7.73 -9.39 -4.89
N ALA A 61 -8.10 -10.31 -5.79
CA ALA A 61 -7.32 -10.61 -7.00
C ALA A 61 -7.35 -9.44 -7.99
N SER A 62 -8.53 -8.86 -8.24
CA SER A 62 -8.70 -7.69 -9.09
C SER A 62 -7.98 -6.47 -8.53
N TYR A 63 -8.03 -6.28 -7.21
CA TYR A 63 -7.30 -5.22 -6.54
C TYR A 63 -5.77 -5.40 -6.63
N SER A 64 -5.25 -6.62 -6.48
CA SER A 64 -3.83 -6.91 -6.67
C SER A 64 -3.36 -6.59 -8.10
N THR A 65 -4.18 -6.94 -9.10
CA THR A 65 -3.91 -6.62 -10.52
C THR A 65 -3.85 -5.10 -10.73
N TYR A 66 -4.81 -4.37 -10.18
CA TYR A 66 -4.83 -2.90 -10.18
C TYR A 66 -3.56 -2.31 -9.54
N LEU A 67 -3.18 -2.78 -8.35
CA LEU A 67 -2.00 -2.29 -7.65
C LEU A 67 -0.70 -2.55 -8.42
N SER A 68 -0.57 -3.70 -9.06
CA SER A 68 0.58 -4.02 -9.91
C SER A 68 0.69 -3.02 -11.07
N ALA A 69 -0.43 -2.70 -11.73
CA ALA A 69 -0.48 -1.72 -12.80
C ALA A 69 -0.09 -0.32 -12.31
N VAL A 70 -0.66 0.15 -11.19
CA VAL A 70 -0.32 1.46 -10.60
C VAL A 70 1.15 1.52 -10.18
N THR A 71 1.66 0.47 -9.53
CA THR A 71 3.06 0.40 -9.11
C THR A 71 4.00 0.49 -10.31
N SER A 72 3.67 -0.22 -11.40
CA SER A 72 4.44 -0.19 -12.64
C SER A 72 4.40 1.19 -13.30
N PHE A 73 3.21 1.81 -13.38
CA PHE A 73 3.04 3.17 -13.88
C PHE A 73 3.86 4.18 -13.08
N ARG A 74 3.75 4.14 -11.74
CA ARG A 74 4.49 5.02 -10.84
C ARG A 74 6.00 4.87 -11.01
N LYS A 75 6.52 3.64 -11.13
CA LYS A 75 7.95 3.40 -11.39
C LYS A 75 8.39 4.01 -12.72
N ALA A 76 7.56 3.88 -13.76
CA ALA A 76 7.90 4.37 -15.09
C ALA A 76 7.76 5.89 -15.26
N LYS A 77 6.78 6.51 -14.59
CA LYS A 77 6.34 7.89 -14.85
C LYS A 77 6.50 8.83 -13.67
N GLY A 78 6.61 8.31 -12.45
CA GLY A 78 6.55 9.09 -11.21
C GLY A 78 7.63 10.16 -11.10
N ALA A 79 8.86 9.87 -11.52
CA ALA A 79 9.95 10.85 -11.51
C ALA A 79 9.66 12.04 -12.45
N THR A 80 9.23 11.76 -13.69
CA THR A 80 8.86 12.79 -14.65
C THR A 80 7.67 13.62 -14.18
N MET A 81 6.65 12.98 -13.60
CA MET A 81 5.50 13.67 -13.03
C MET A 81 5.89 14.62 -11.90
N SER A 82 6.79 14.21 -11.00
CA SER A 82 7.30 15.09 -9.94
C SER A 82 8.06 16.30 -10.48
N ILE A 83 8.85 16.11 -11.54
CA ILE A 83 9.56 17.21 -12.21
C ILE A 83 8.54 18.16 -12.83
N LEU A 84 7.58 17.65 -13.60
CA LEU A 84 6.55 18.46 -14.28
C LEU A 84 5.69 19.25 -13.30
N ALA A 85 5.32 18.64 -12.17
CA ALA A 85 4.57 19.32 -11.10
C ALA A 85 5.33 20.54 -10.55
N THR A 86 6.67 20.48 -10.55
CA THR A 86 7.53 21.54 -10.02
C THR A 86 7.93 22.56 -11.09
N SER A 87 8.27 22.09 -12.30
CA SER A 87 8.78 22.92 -13.39
C SER A 87 7.66 23.60 -14.19
N CYS A 88 6.45 23.05 -14.16
CA CYS A 88 5.31 23.52 -14.94
C CYS A 88 4.03 23.61 -14.10
N PRO A 89 4.03 24.35 -12.97
CA PRO A 89 2.92 24.33 -11.99
C PRO A 89 1.58 24.81 -12.58
N ILE A 90 1.60 25.77 -13.52
CA ILE A 90 0.39 26.24 -14.20
C ILE A 90 -0.22 25.13 -15.05
N LEU A 91 0.59 24.45 -15.86
CA LEU A 91 0.10 23.37 -16.72
C LEU A 91 -0.30 22.14 -15.88
N TRP A 92 0.43 21.89 -14.80
CA TRP A 92 0.11 20.85 -13.83
C TRP A 92 -1.23 21.10 -13.13
N GLY A 93 -1.64 22.35 -12.95
CA GLY A 93 -2.92 22.72 -12.35
C GLY A 93 -4.13 22.68 -13.28
N TYR A 94 -3.97 22.46 -14.60
CA TYR A 94 -5.11 22.39 -15.53
C TYR A 94 -6.02 21.16 -15.33
N PRO A 95 -5.49 19.94 -15.10
CA PRO A 95 -6.29 18.79 -14.71
C PRO A 95 -7.13 19.10 -13.47
N ASP A 96 -8.35 18.58 -13.43
CA ASP A 96 -9.29 18.91 -12.36
C ASP A 96 -8.84 18.35 -10.99
N ALA A 97 -9.50 18.81 -9.92
CA ALA A 97 -9.18 18.39 -8.56
C ALA A 97 -9.38 16.88 -8.35
N ALA A 98 -10.36 16.25 -9.03
CA ALA A 98 -10.61 14.82 -8.90
C ALA A 98 -9.50 13.99 -9.56
N GLN A 99 -8.97 14.44 -10.70
CA GLN A 99 -7.83 13.83 -11.39
C GLN A 99 -6.57 13.88 -10.51
N HIS A 100 -6.32 15.00 -9.85
CA HIS A 100 -5.24 15.13 -8.88
C HIS A 100 -5.42 14.23 -7.65
N GLU A 101 -6.65 14.13 -7.15
CA GLU A 101 -6.93 13.29 -5.99
C GLU A 101 -6.73 11.82 -6.32
N TRP A 102 -7.13 11.38 -7.51
CA TRP A 102 -6.88 10.01 -7.97
C TRP A 102 -5.39 9.65 -8.04
N ILE A 103 -4.54 10.60 -8.45
CA ILE A 103 -3.08 10.44 -8.36
C ILE A 103 -2.68 10.19 -6.90
N LYS A 104 -3.09 11.02 -5.94
CA LYS A 104 -2.69 10.84 -4.54
C LYS A 104 -3.14 9.49 -3.98
N ILE A 105 -4.38 9.10 -4.26
CA ILE A 105 -4.95 7.81 -3.84
C ILE A 105 -4.12 6.66 -4.44
N ALA A 106 -3.93 6.64 -5.75
CA ALA A 106 -3.18 5.59 -6.44
C ALA A 106 -1.75 5.45 -5.92
N TRP A 107 -1.03 6.57 -5.71
CA TRP A 107 0.31 6.54 -5.13
C TRP A 107 0.30 5.99 -3.70
N SER A 108 -0.64 6.42 -2.86
CA SER A 108 -0.75 5.92 -1.49
C SER A 108 -0.91 4.40 -1.46
N HIS A 109 -1.83 3.88 -2.27
CA HIS A 109 -2.05 2.45 -2.43
C HIS A 109 -0.79 1.70 -2.92
N ALA A 110 -0.06 2.24 -3.90
CA ALA A 110 1.19 1.64 -4.39
C ALA A 110 2.31 1.65 -3.34
N ASP A 111 2.40 2.69 -2.50
CA ASP A 111 3.36 2.74 -1.39
C ASP A 111 3.05 1.64 -0.35
N CYS A 112 1.78 1.47 -0.01
CA CYS A 112 1.34 0.42 0.92
C CYS A 112 1.66 -0.98 0.36
N TYR A 113 1.39 -1.20 -0.93
CA TYR A 113 1.68 -2.46 -1.62
C TYR A 113 3.17 -2.80 -1.64
N THR A 114 4.01 -1.81 -1.97
CA THR A 114 5.47 -1.99 -2.03
C THR A 114 6.04 -2.30 -0.65
N LYS A 115 5.59 -1.60 0.39
CA LYS A 115 6.01 -1.88 1.79
C LYS A 115 5.66 -3.30 2.21
N ALA A 116 4.45 -3.77 1.90
CA ALA A 116 4.04 -5.14 2.21
C ALA A 116 4.87 -6.19 1.46
N HIS A 117 5.13 -5.99 0.16
CA HIS A 117 5.90 -6.95 -0.64
C HIS A 117 7.39 -6.99 -0.28
N LEU A 118 7.97 -5.86 0.14
CA LEU A 118 9.33 -5.83 0.69
C LEU A 118 9.43 -6.61 2.01
N GLN A 119 8.39 -6.58 2.84
CA GLN A 119 8.34 -7.40 4.06
C GLN A 119 8.19 -8.90 3.75
N THR A 120 7.40 -9.27 2.74
CA THR A 120 7.31 -10.66 2.29
C THR A 120 8.62 -11.18 1.68
N SER A 121 9.34 -10.33 0.93
CA SER A 121 10.63 -10.67 0.32
C SER A 121 11.73 -10.90 1.37
N ASN A 122 11.68 -10.18 2.49
CA ASN A 122 12.60 -10.37 3.62
C ASN A 122 12.21 -11.55 4.54
N ALA A 123 10.98 -12.05 4.45
CA ALA A 123 10.57 -13.27 5.16
C ALA A 123 11.04 -14.56 4.46
N GLY A 124 11.49 -14.47 3.20
CA GLY A 124 11.99 -15.60 2.40
C GLY A 124 13.50 -15.86 2.49
N ALA A 125 14.25 -15.10 3.29
CA ALA A 125 15.70 -15.23 3.42
C ALA A 125 16.14 -15.57 4.85
N ILE A 126 15.50 -16.55 5.50
CA ILE A 126 16.10 -17.29 6.62
C ILE A 126 15.71 -18.77 6.52
N THR A 127 16.34 -19.49 5.58
CA THR A 127 16.66 -20.91 5.80
C THR A 127 18.13 -20.99 6.20
N GLY A 128 18.36 -21.33 7.47
CA GLY A 128 19.61 -21.89 7.95
C GLY A 128 20.69 -20.89 8.33
N SER A 129 20.65 -20.37 9.55
CA SER A 129 21.85 -20.37 10.40
C SER A 129 21.44 -20.26 11.86
N SER A 130 21.59 -21.37 12.57
CA SER A 130 21.48 -21.50 14.01
C SER A 130 22.48 -20.58 14.71
N ALA A 131 22.02 -19.74 15.63
CA ALA A 131 22.84 -19.22 16.73
C ALA A 131 21.96 -18.81 17.91
N PRO A 132 22.44 -18.96 19.15
CA PRO A 132 21.68 -19.64 20.19
C PRO A 132 20.91 -18.67 21.10
N TYR A 133 19.76 -19.14 21.56
CA TYR A 133 19.14 -18.60 22.77
C TYR A 133 20.13 -18.78 23.92
N LYS A 134 20.44 -17.70 24.63
CA LYS A 134 21.33 -17.72 25.79
C LYS A 134 20.57 -18.32 26.97
N THR A 135 20.39 -19.64 26.96
CA THR A 135 19.89 -20.40 28.10
C THR A 135 21.06 -20.61 29.05
N ARG A 136 20.93 -20.05 30.25
CA ARG A 136 21.84 -20.24 31.38
C ARG A 136 21.98 -21.74 31.66
N THR A 137 23.19 -22.27 31.49
CA THR A 137 23.54 -23.67 31.77
C THR A 137 24.06 -23.79 33.19
N ASP A 138 23.47 -24.71 33.95
CA ASP A 138 24.07 -25.50 35.03
C ASP A 138 23.16 -26.74 35.14
N SER A 139 23.58 -27.99 35.20
CA SER A 139 24.82 -28.71 34.92
C SER A 139 24.41 -30.19 34.78
N MET A 140 25.28 -30.99 34.14
CA MET A 140 25.12 -32.42 33.83
C MET A 140 24.69 -33.32 35.01
N THR A 141 23.94 -34.39 34.72
CA THR A 141 24.32 -35.78 35.06
C THR A 141 23.52 -36.78 34.22
N THR A 142 24.25 -37.58 33.43
CA THR A 142 23.82 -38.78 32.69
C THR A 142 23.37 -39.88 33.65
N THR A 143 22.30 -40.62 33.36
CA THR A 143 22.22 -42.09 33.57
C THR A 143 21.07 -42.67 32.74
N SER A 144 21.34 -43.88 32.23
CA SER A 144 20.68 -44.63 31.17
C SER A 144 19.42 -45.39 31.61
N ALA A 145 18.62 -45.77 30.60
CA ALA A 145 17.96 -47.07 30.42
C ALA A 145 16.47 -47.29 30.84
N THR A 146 15.71 -47.66 29.80
CA THR A 146 14.70 -48.74 29.71
C THR A 146 13.22 -48.44 30.01
N PHE A 147 12.41 -48.78 29.00
CA PHE A 147 10.96 -48.98 28.98
C PHE A 147 10.43 -49.81 30.16
N PHE A 148 9.22 -49.49 30.68
CA PHE A 148 8.14 -50.46 30.87
C PHE A 148 6.78 -49.77 31.05
N ILE A 149 5.75 -50.45 30.55
CA ILE A 149 4.33 -50.12 30.49
C ILE A 149 3.65 -50.55 31.80
N MET A 150 2.84 -49.68 32.43
CA MET A 150 1.42 -49.85 32.78
C MET A 150 0.93 -48.69 33.64
#